data_AF-A0A2V7RMI5-F1
#
_entry.id   AF-A0A2V7RMI5-F1
#
_cell.length_a   1.000
_cell.length_b   1.000
_cell.length_c   1.000
_cell.angle_alpha   90.00
_cell.angle_beta   90.00
_cell.angle_gamma   90.00
#
_symmetry.space_group_name_H-M   'P 1'
#
loop_
_entity.id
_entity.type
_entity.pdbx_description
1 polymer ?
#
loop_
_entity_poly.entity_id
_entity_poly.type
_entity_poly.pdbx_seq_one_letter_code
_entity_poly.pdbx_strand_id
1 'polypeptide(L)'
;MVHYGKWLFAAGAVGFTILGEHEHRRAQHFWTQLLRMCQADNQNCALGDDGRYLNFQAEVLYDQSVFYDHRARHRLIAGQLSLLGAAAMFIADLSGKVEKPGNIPFHGLLVTPAQNGLQLGLRLTF
;
A
#
# COMPACT_ATOMS: atom_id res chain seq x y z
N MET A 1 3.75 -7.20 21.29
CA MET A 1 4.43 -6.76 20.05
C MET A 1 3.46 -6.40 18.92
N VAL A 2 2.37 -7.16 18.69
CA VAL A 2 1.35 -6.89 17.65
C VAL A 2 0.72 -5.48 17.73
N HIS A 3 0.54 -4.94 18.94
CA HIS A 3 -0.09 -3.64 19.14
C HIS A 3 0.68 -2.44 18.55
N TYR A 4 2.03 -2.51 18.48
CA TYR A 4 2.88 -1.46 17.90
C TYR A 4 3.22 -1.75 16.43
N GLY A 5 3.30 -3.02 16.04
CA GLY A 5 3.65 -3.38 14.67
C GLY A 5 2.63 -2.89 13.64
N LYS A 6 1.33 -2.87 13.97
CA LYS A 6 0.29 -2.35 13.06
C LYS A 6 0.51 -0.90 12.63
N TRP A 7 1.00 -0.05 13.55
CA TRP A 7 1.29 1.35 13.27
C TRP A 7 2.61 1.53 12.53
N LEU A 8 3.61 0.70 12.80
CA LEU A 8 4.88 0.70 12.06
C LEU A 8 4.65 0.37 10.58
N PHE A 9 3.87 -0.69 10.29
CA PHE A 9 3.56 -1.06 8.90
C PHE A 9 2.66 -0.04 8.21
N ALA A 10 1.69 0.56 8.91
CA ALA A 10 0.86 1.62 8.36
C ALA A 10 1.66 2.89 8.00
N ALA A 11 2.55 3.33 8.90
CA ALA A 11 3.43 4.48 8.64
C ALA A 11 4.41 4.17 7.50
N GLY A 12 4.95 2.94 7.45
CA GLY A 12 5.77 2.46 6.35
C GLY A 12 5.05 2.52 5.00
N ALA A 13 3.80 2.04 4.92
CA ALA A 13 3.02 2.05 3.69
C ALA A 13 2.80 3.48 3.15
N VAL A 14 2.46 4.43 4.04
CA VAL A 14 2.31 5.84 3.65
C VAL A 14 3.64 6.42 3.16
N GLY A 15 4.74 6.19 3.89
CA GLY A 15 6.07 6.67 3.53
C GLY A 15 6.56 6.13 2.18
N PHE A 16 6.42 4.82 1.95
CA PHE A 16 6.80 4.19 0.67
C PHE A 16 5.95 4.67 -0.50
N THR A 17 4.66 4.95 -0.27
CA THR A 17 3.76 5.50 -1.31
C THR A 17 4.21 6.90 -1.74
N ILE A 18 4.51 7.79 -0.78
CA ILE A 18 4.98 9.15 -1.07
C ILE A 18 6.33 9.13 -1.79
N LEU A 19 7.27 8.29 -1.33
CA LEU A 19 8.57 8.11 -1.97
C LEU A 19 8.43 7.55 -3.39
N GLY A 20 7.52 6.59 -3.59
CA GLY A 20 7.20 6.01 -4.89
C GLY A 20 6.67 7.05 -5.88
N GLU A 21 5.73 7.91 -5.46
CA GLU A 21 5.24 9.00 -6.30
C GLU A 21 6.34 9.97 -6.74
N HIS A 22 7.24 10.31 -5.81
CA HIS A 22 8.28 11.28 -6.10
C HIS A 22 9.24 10.80 -7.19
N GLU A 23 9.61 9.52 -7.18
CA GLU A 23 10.45 8.94 -8.23
C GLU A 23 9.71 8.67 -9.52
N HIS A 24 8.40 8.38 -9.46
CA HIS A 24 7.59 8.20 -10.66
C HIS A 24 7.56 9.49 -11.51
N ARG A 25 7.43 10.66 -10.86
CA ARG A 25 7.50 11.96 -11.56
C ARG A 25 8.85 12.19 -12.24
N ARG A 26 9.95 11.69 -11.65
CA ARG A 26 11.29 11.81 -12.23
C ARG A 26 11.46 10.92 -13.46
N ALA A 27 11.02 9.66 -13.39
CA ALA A 27 10.99 8.77 -14.55
C ALA A 27 10.16 9.36 -15.71
N GLN A 28 9.01 9.94 -15.39
CA GLN A 28 8.12 10.53 -16.37
C GLN A 28 8.72 11.77 -17.04
N HIS A 29 9.57 12.53 -16.35
CA HIS A 29 10.28 13.68 -16.95
C HIS A 29 11.23 13.24 -18.08
N PHE A 30 12.05 12.21 -17.84
CA PHE A 30 12.98 11.67 -18.85
C PHE A 30 12.24 11.03 -20.02
N TRP A 31 11.17 10.28 -19.75
CA TRP A 31 10.32 9.71 -20.79
C TRP A 31 9.68 10.79 -21.68
N THR A 32 9.18 11.87 -21.07
CA THR A 32 8.58 12.98 -21.83
C THR A 32 9.61 13.77 -22.64
N GLN A 33 10.88 13.79 -22.22
CA GLN A 33 11.97 14.37 -23.02
C GLN A 33 12.29 13.49 -24.24
N LEU A 34 12.38 12.17 -24.06
CA LEU A 34 12.54 11.22 -25.17
C LEU A 34 11.39 11.35 -26.19
N LEU A 35 10.14 11.39 -25.71
CA LEU A 35 8.97 11.56 -26.57
C LEU A 35 9.02 12.87 -27.37
N ARG A 36 9.40 13.97 -26.73
CA ARG A 36 9.56 15.27 -27.41
C ARG A 36 10.65 15.23 -28.48
N MET A 37 11.73 14.50 -28.22
CA MET A 37 12.83 14.33 -29.17
C MET A 37 12.40 13.50 -30.38
N CYS A 38 11.64 12.41 -30.16
CA CYS A 38 11.05 11.61 -31.25
C CYS A 38 10.00 12.38 -32.05
N GLN A 39 9.19 13.22 -31.38
CA GLN A 39 8.16 14.03 -32.04
C GLN A 39 8.78 15.17 -32.87
N ALA A 40 9.91 15.72 -32.44
CA ALA A 40 10.62 16.76 -33.18
C ALA A 40 11.27 16.21 -34.46
N ASP A 41 11.85 15.01 -34.40
CA ASP A 41 12.44 14.35 -35.56
C ASP A 41 12.46 12.82 -35.36
N ASN A 42 11.71 12.13 -36.21
CA ASN A 42 11.49 10.69 -36.13
C ASN A 42 12.77 9.88 -36.41
N GLN A 43 13.74 10.45 -37.14
CA GLN A 43 15.03 9.80 -37.41
C GLN A 43 15.85 9.62 -36.13
N ASN A 44 15.64 10.48 -35.12
CA ASN A 44 16.32 10.35 -33.83
C ASN A 44 15.82 9.16 -33.00
N CYS A 45 14.69 8.56 -33.38
CA CYS A 45 14.12 7.40 -32.70
C CYS A 45 14.10 6.14 -33.56
N ALA A 46 14.87 6.13 -34.64
CA ALA A 46 15.12 4.93 -35.42
C ALA A 46 15.89 3.91 -34.56
N LEU A 47 15.42 2.67 -34.56
CA LEU A 47 16.05 1.55 -33.88
C LEU A 47 16.98 0.82 -34.86
N GLY A 48 18.13 0.39 -34.37
CA GLY A 48 19.01 -0.52 -35.09
C GLY A 48 18.50 -1.95 -35.02
N ASP A 49 19.12 -2.85 -35.78
CA ASP A 49 18.78 -4.28 -35.80
C ASP A 49 18.97 -4.97 -34.44
N ASP A 50 19.79 -4.38 -33.56
CA ASP A 50 20.01 -4.82 -32.18
C ASP A 50 18.90 -4.38 -31.22
N GLY A 51 17.90 -3.62 -31.68
CA GLY A 51 16.79 -3.10 -30.85
C GLY A 51 17.17 -1.90 -29.98
N ARG A 52 18.35 -1.31 -30.18
CA ARG A 52 18.82 -0.09 -29.52
C ARG A 52 18.53 1.13 -30.38
N TYR A 53 18.43 2.32 -29.79
CA TYR A 53 18.30 3.55 -30.56
C TYR A 53 19.60 3.83 -31.33
N LEU A 54 19.48 4.18 -32.62
CA LEU A 54 20.63 4.57 -33.44
C LEU A 54 21.25 5.90 -32.97
N ASN A 55 20.44 6.76 -32.34
CA ASN A 55 20.89 8.01 -31.75
C ASN A 55 21.35 7.77 -30.29
N PHE A 56 22.62 8.06 -30.01
CA PHE A 56 23.21 7.94 -28.67
C PHE A 56 22.46 8.77 -27.60
N GLN A 57 21.96 9.96 -27.93
CA GLN A 57 21.20 10.77 -26.96
C GLN A 57 19.84 10.15 -26.62
N ALA A 58 19.17 9.52 -27.59
CA ALA A 58 17.92 8.81 -27.35
C ALA A 58 18.16 7.57 -26.48
N GLU A 59 19.22 6.82 -26.75
CA GLU A 59 19.61 5.64 -25.95
C GLU A 59 19.90 6.02 -24.49
N VAL A 60 20.65 7.11 -24.24
CA VAL A 60 20.95 7.57 -22.87
C VAL A 60 19.70 7.98 -22.10
N LEU A 61 18.76 8.67 -22.76
CA LEU A 61 17.48 9.06 -22.17
C LEU A 61 16.60 7.83 -21.87
N TYR A 62 16.63 6.83 -22.75
CA TYR A 62 15.93 5.56 -22.55
C TYR A 62 16.49 4.79 -21.35
N ASP A 63 17.82 4.59 -21.30
CA ASP A 63 18.49 3.89 -20.18
C ASP A 63 18.21 4.57 -18.84
N GLN A 64 18.24 5.91 -18.79
CA GLN A 64 17.89 6.64 -17.57
C GLN A 64 16.42 6.41 -17.18
N SER A 65 15.49 6.41 -18.14
CA SER A 65 14.08 6.15 -17.85
C SER A 65 13.85 4.74 -17.29
N VAL A 66 14.50 3.72 -17.85
CA VAL A 66 14.42 2.32 -17.41
C VAL A 66 15.03 2.15 -16.02
N PHE A 67 16.17 2.79 -15.75
CA PHE A 67 16.81 2.75 -14.44
C PHE A 67 15.89 3.29 -13.33
N TYR A 68 15.23 4.43 -13.57
CA TYR A 68 14.29 4.99 -12.60
C TYR A 68 12.98 4.19 -12.51
N ASP A 69 12.50 3.58 -13.61
CA ASP A 69 11.31 2.72 -13.60
C ASP A 69 11.51 1.45 -12.76
N HIS A 70 12.64 0.75 -12.93
CA HIS A 70 12.97 -0.42 -12.11
C HIS A 70 13.06 -0.07 -10.63
N ARG A 71 13.65 1.08 -10.30
CA ARG A 71 13.77 1.55 -8.93
C ARG A 71 12.41 1.98 -8.34
N ALA A 72 11.53 2.58 -9.14
CA ALA A 72 10.17 2.89 -8.75
C ALA A 72 9.32 1.63 -8.52
N ARG A 73 9.43 0.62 -9.41
CA ARG A 73 8.75 -0.68 -9.27
C ARG A 73 9.11 -1.37 -7.96
N HIS A 74 10.39 -1.44 -7.59
CA HIS A 74 10.79 -2.06 -6.33
C HIS A 74 10.19 -1.35 -5.11
N ARG A 75 10.08 -0.01 -5.14
CA ARG A 75 9.45 0.76 -4.05
C ARG A 75 7.94 0.58 -3.99
N LEU A 76 7.25 0.48 -5.13
CA LEU A 76 5.82 0.18 -5.18
C LEU A 76 5.52 -1.23 -4.64
N ILE A 77 6.34 -2.22 -5.01
CA ILE A 77 6.24 -3.59 -4.47
C ILE A 77 6.48 -3.58 -2.96
N ALA A 78 7.50 -2.86 -2.48
CA ALA A 78 7.75 -2.70 -1.05
C ALA A 78 6.55 -2.04 -0.32
N GLY A 79 5.95 -1.02 -0.93
CA GLY A 79 4.73 -0.39 -0.44
C GLY A 79 3.56 -1.36 -0.34
N GLN A 80 3.29 -2.14 -1.39
CA GLN A 80 2.23 -3.17 -1.39
C GLN A 80 2.48 -4.26 -0.35
N LEU A 81 3.72 -4.74 -0.21
CA LEU A 81 4.10 -5.71 0.82
C LEU A 81 3.89 -5.16 2.23
N SER A 82 4.23 -3.89 2.46
CA SER A 82 4.00 -3.25 3.76
C SER A 82 2.51 -3.11 4.10
N LEU A 83 1.66 -2.81 3.10
CA LEU A 83 0.21 -2.73 3.26
C LEU A 83 -0.40 -4.10 3.59
N LEU A 84 0.01 -5.15 2.87
CA LEU A 84 -0.40 -6.52 3.16
C LEU A 84 0.06 -6.96 4.56
N GLY A 85 1.28 -6.60 4.97
CA GLY A 85 1.78 -6.83 6.32
C GLY A 85 0.95 -6.13 7.40
N ALA A 86 0.56 -4.87 7.17
CA ALA A 86 -0.33 -4.14 8.07
C ALA A 86 -1.70 -4.84 8.20
N ALA A 87 -2.30 -5.22 7.07
CA ALA A 87 -3.59 -5.92 7.05
C ALA A 87 -3.52 -7.26 7.81
N ALA A 88 -2.49 -8.06 7.57
CA ALA A 88 -2.26 -9.32 8.27
C ALA A 88 -2.12 -9.11 9.79
N MET A 89 -1.37 -8.09 10.22
CA MET A 89 -1.26 -7.76 11.65
C MET A 89 -2.59 -7.31 12.27
N PHE A 90 -3.39 -6.52 11.55
CA PHE A 90 -4.72 -6.13 12.02
C PHE A 90 -5.64 -7.33 12.19
N ILE A 91 -5.66 -8.25 11.22
CA ILE A 91 -6.44 -9.48 11.29
C ILE A 91 -5.99 -10.34 12.47
N ALA A 92 -4.67 -10.50 12.66
CA ALA A 92 -4.13 -11.25 13.79
C ALA A 92 -4.47 -10.62 15.16
N ASP A 93 -4.46 -9.28 15.28
CA ASP A 93 -4.89 -8.57 16.50
C ASP A 93 -6.39 -8.78 16.79
N LEU A 94 -7.24 -8.86 15.75
CA LEU A 94 -8.65 -9.19 15.90
C LEU A 94 -8.87 -10.66 16.29
N SER A 95 -8.19 -11.61 15.62
CA SER A 95 -8.30 -13.04 15.92
C SER A 95 -7.67 -13.42 17.27
N GLY A 96 -6.74 -12.62 17.81
CA GLY A 96 -6.22 -12.79 19.16
C GLY A 96 -7.17 -12.29 20.26
N LYS A 97 -8.14 -11.44 19.92
CA LYS A 97 -9.18 -10.92 20.83
C LYS A 97 -10.45 -11.77 20.82
N VAL A 98 -10.30 -13.09 20.71
CA VAL A 98 -11.38 -14.06 20.97
C VAL A 98 -11.52 -14.27 22.49
N GLU A 99 -11.43 -13.21 23.27
CA GLU A 99 -12.08 -13.21 24.58
C GLU A 99 -13.45 -12.61 24.33
N LYS A 100 -14.44 -13.51 24.21
CA LYS A 100 -15.86 -13.20 24.08
C LYS A 100 -16.15 -11.99 24.97
N PRO A 101 -16.60 -10.83 24.44
CA PRO A 101 -16.79 -9.64 25.26
C PRO A 101 -17.64 -10.05 26.45
N GLY A 102 -17.04 -10.04 27.65
CA GLY A 102 -17.74 -10.34 28.88
C GLY A 102 -18.96 -9.43 28.89
N ASN A 103 -20.14 -10.02 29.09
CA ASN A 103 -21.42 -9.33 29.05
C ASN A 103 -21.28 -8.00 29.78
N ILE A 104 -21.24 -6.88 29.04
CA ILE A 104 -21.10 -5.55 29.65
C ILE A 104 -22.35 -5.43 30.52
N PRO A 105 -22.23 -5.42 31.86
CA PRO A 105 -23.39 -5.37 32.70
C PRO A 105 -24.03 -4.00 32.48
N PHE A 106 -25.14 -3.95 31.73
CA PHE A 106 -25.98 -2.77 31.69
C PHE A 106 -26.38 -2.49 33.14
N HIS A 107 -25.88 -1.38 33.71
CA HIS A 107 -26.26 -1.00 35.07
C HIS A 107 -27.79 -0.86 35.12
N GLY A 108 -28.44 -1.83 35.76
CA GLY A 108 -29.89 -1.91 35.94
C GLY A 108 -30.62 -2.98 35.11
N LEU A 109 -30.05 -3.51 34.03
CA LEU A 109 -30.71 -4.49 33.15
C LEU A 109 -29.86 -5.76 32.99
N LEU A 110 -30.32 -6.86 33.60
CA LEU A 110 -29.76 -8.19 33.44
C LEU A 110 -30.43 -8.87 32.24
N VAL A 111 -29.65 -9.20 31.21
CA VAL A 111 -30.13 -10.00 30.08
C VAL A 111 -29.45 -11.36 30.13
N THR A 112 -30.23 -12.42 30.35
CA THR A 112 -29.73 -13.80 30.41
C THR A 112 -30.36 -14.65 29.30
N PRO A 113 -29.56 -15.42 28.54
CA PRO A 113 -30.11 -16.38 27.59
C PRO A 113 -30.82 -17.52 28.34
N ALA A 114 -32.08 -17.77 28.00
CA ALA A 114 -32.86 -18.90 28.50
C ALA A 114 -32.98 -19.96 27.41
N GLN A 115 -33.20 -21.22 27.79
CA GLN A 115 -33.18 -22.37 26.86
C GLN A 115 -34.09 -22.20 25.63
N ASN A 116 -35.17 -21.41 25.73
CA ASN A 116 -36.10 -21.09 24.64
C ASN A 116 -36.40 -19.58 24.51
N GLY A 117 -35.48 -18.69 24.90
CA GLY A 117 -35.74 -17.26 24.77
C GLY A 117 -34.77 -16.33 25.48
N LEU A 118 -35.19 -15.10 25.64
CA LEU A 118 -34.39 -14.04 26.26
C LEU A 118 -35.06 -13.61 27.56
N GLN A 119 -34.36 -13.74 28.68
CA GLN A 119 -34.85 -13.30 29.98
C GLN A 119 -34.32 -11.90 30.28
N LEU A 120 -35.24 -10.98 30.61
CA LEU A 120 -34.95 -9.61 31.03
C LEU A 120 -35.23 -9.48 32.53
N GLY A 121 -34.24 -9.08 33.32
CA GLY A 121 -34.38 -8.80 34.75
C GLY A 121 -33.93 -7.37 35.05
N LEU A 122 -34.68 -6.64 35.88
CA LEU A 122 -34.27 -5.32 36.37
C LEU A 122 -33.79 -5.45 37.81
N ARG A 123 -32.62 -4.90 38.13
CA ARG A 123 -32.12 -4.81 39.51
C ARG A 123 -32.27 -3.37 40.01
N LEU A 124 -33.23 -3.15 40.90
CA LEU A 124 -33.39 -1.89 41.63
C LEU A 124 -32.57 -1.96 42.92
N THR A 125 -31.63 -1.05 43.10
CA THR A 125 -30.91 -0.84 44.36
C THR A 125 -31.55 0.36 45.05
N PHE A 126 -32.12 0.14 46.23
CA PHE A 126 -32.58 1.17 47.16
C PHE A 126 -31.54 1.35 48.27
#